data_AF-A0A448ZC66-F1
#
_entry.id   AF-A0A448ZC66-F1
#
_cell.length_a   1.000
_cell.length_b   1.000
_cell.length_c   1.000
_cell.angle_alpha   90.00
_cell.angle_beta   90.00
_cell.angle_gamma   90.00
#
_symmetry.space_group_name_H-M   'P 1'
#
loop_
_entity.id
_entity.type
_entity.pdbx_description
1 polymer ?
#
loop_
_entity_poly.entity_id
_entity_poly.type
_entity_poly.pdbx_seq_one_letter_code
_entity_poly.pdbx_strand_id
1 'polypeptide(L)'
;MKKPPTLNISWALSAALCFWFLFLHAPVFLFRKDHIEPLLYAHLVGVYAVYLACVHNAIITPSLFGGAAKPFHVWGGRIGLVFGVVGFVLGFYLTWFVYDPMEDSTFSIAITIGGLSQMQAEFCGYRSIQRYKATKLLIEQGGYDSGDGGTREKLFALEDELDRHLTDHVKWMLNLFVMACGIPAIIRLAEMIGTASIFPLIATTYCLGLGMERPIRARIQRKRAMERGLDYGEEAELAAANK
;
A
#
# COMPACT_ATOMS: atom_id res chain seq x y z
N MET A 1 -7.27 -29.04 -10.09
CA MET A 1 -7.63 -27.92 -11.00
C MET A 1 -7.06 -26.62 -10.45
N LYS A 2 -6.26 -25.87 -11.23
CA LYS A 2 -5.78 -24.54 -10.81
C LYS A 2 -6.97 -23.59 -10.80
N LYS A 3 -7.24 -22.95 -9.65
CA LYS A 3 -8.31 -21.95 -9.51
C LYS A 3 -8.03 -20.82 -10.52
N PRO A 4 -9.02 -20.36 -11.30
CA PRO A 4 -8.82 -19.25 -12.23
C PRO A 4 -8.43 -17.99 -11.45
N PRO A 5 -7.63 -17.09 -12.05
CA PRO A 5 -7.25 -15.84 -11.41
C PRO A 5 -8.50 -15.01 -11.13
N THR A 6 -8.77 -14.73 -9.86
CA THR A 6 -9.86 -13.84 -9.46
C THR A 6 -9.35 -12.41 -9.49
N LEU A 7 -9.79 -11.62 -10.48
CA LEU A 7 -9.58 -10.18 -10.50
C LEU A 7 -10.32 -9.57 -9.30
N ASN A 8 -9.61 -8.86 -8.43
CA ASN A 8 -10.25 -8.15 -7.33
C ASN A 8 -10.84 -6.85 -7.89
N ILE A 9 -12.17 -6.74 -7.89
CA ILE A 9 -12.91 -5.58 -8.43
C ILE A 9 -12.40 -4.26 -7.82
N SER A 10 -12.10 -4.25 -6.52
CA SER A 10 -11.56 -3.06 -5.86
C SER A 10 -10.23 -2.62 -6.47
N TRP A 11 -9.33 -3.56 -6.77
CA TRP A 11 -8.05 -3.25 -7.43
C TRP A 11 -8.23 -2.77 -8.87
N ALA A 12 -9.18 -3.34 -9.60
CA ALA A 12 -9.48 -2.93 -10.97
C ALA A 12 -10.06 -1.50 -11.03
N LEU A 13 -11.00 -1.16 -10.15
CA LEU A 13 -11.58 0.18 -10.07
C LEU A 13 -10.53 1.21 -9.65
N SER A 14 -9.71 0.87 -8.67
CA SER A 14 -8.58 1.70 -8.24
C SER A 14 -7.55 1.92 -9.35
N ALA A 15 -7.24 0.90 -10.16
CA ALA A 15 -6.37 1.03 -11.32
C ALA A 15 -7.00 1.90 -12.42
N ALA A 16 -8.31 1.78 -12.65
CA ALA A 16 -9.03 2.62 -13.62
C ALA A 16 -9.05 4.10 -13.23
N LEU A 17 -9.29 4.40 -11.94
CA LEU A 17 -9.19 5.76 -11.40
C LEU A 17 -7.78 6.34 -11.53
N CYS A 18 -6.77 5.50 -11.25
CA CYS A 18 -5.37 5.85 -11.41
C CYS A 18 -5.02 6.18 -12.87
N PHE A 19 -5.49 5.36 -13.82
CA PHE A 19 -5.29 5.58 -15.25
C PHE A 19 -5.97 6.87 -15.73
N TRP A 20 -7.22 7.10 -15.30
CA TRP A 20 -7.94 8.34 -15.59
C TRP A 20 -7.17 9.57 -15.10
N PHE A 21 -6.65 9.53 -13.87
CA PHE A 21 -5.89 10.65 -13.32
C PHE A 21 -4.56 10.89 -14.08
N LEU A 22 -3.76 9.84 -14.27
CA LEU A 22 -2.43 9.95 -14.89
C LEU A 22 -2.47 10.33 -16.37
N PHE A 23 -3.39 9.75 -17.14
CA PHE A 23 -3.33 9.86 -18.61
C PHE A 23 -4.33 10.84 -19.19
N LEU A 24 -5.39 11.19 -18.45
CA LEU A 24 -6.39 12.14 -18.93
C LEU A 24 -6.27 13.49 -18.22
N HIS A 25 -6.02 13.51 -16.91
CA HIS A 25 -6.06 14.74 -16.15
C HIS A 25 -4.70 15.43 -16.00
N ALA A 26 -3.67 14.70 -15.58
CA ALA A 26 -2.36 15.28 -15.32
C ALA A 26 -1.67 15.88 -16.58
N PRO A 27 -1.82 15.32 -17.80
CA PRO A 27 -1.22 15.92 -19.00
C PRO A 27 -1.85 17.26 -19.37
N VAL A 28 -3.15 17.46 -19.12
CA VAL A 28 -3.85 18.75 -19.38
C VAL A 28 -3.24 19.89 -18.56
N PHE A 29 -2.73 19.60 -17.36
CA PHE A 29 -2.06 20.59 -16.53
C PHE A 29 -0.63 20.91 -17.03
N LEU A 30 0.06 19.91 -17.60
CA LEU A 30 1.42 20.05 -18.11
C LEU A 30 1.48 20.76 -19.46
N PHE A 31 0.53 20.49 -20.36
CA PHE A 31 0.46 21.13 -21.68
C PHE A 31 0.00 22.58 -21.64
N ARG A 32 -0.42 23.10 -20.48
CA ARG A 32 -0.77 24.51 -20.29
C ARG A 32 0.41 25.42 -19.93
N LYS A 33 1.58 24.86 -19.61
CA LYS A 33 2.78 25.65 -19.29
C LYS A 33 3.73 25.65 -20.49
N ASP A 34 4.04 26.84 -21.00
CA ASP A 34 4.97 27.02 -22.13
C ASP A 34 6.40 26.56 -21.77
N HIS A 35 6.75 26.61 -20.48
CA HIS A 35 7.99 26.07 -19.93
C HIS A 35 7.73 25.31 -18.63
N ILE A 36 8.20 24.06 -18.58
CA ILE A 36 8.18 23.22 -17.36
C ILE A 36 9.59 23.25 -16.78
N GLU A 37 9.71 23.68 -15.52
CA GLU A 37 10.99 23.66 -14.81
C GLU A 37 11.52 22.22 -14.69
N PRO A 38 12.83 21.98 -14.88
CA PRO A 38 13.40 20.62 -14.84
C PRO A 38 13.10 19.86 -13.54
N LEU A 39 13.07 20.56 -12.41
CA LEU A 39 12.77 19.98 -11.10
C LEU A 39 11.30 19.52 -11.01
N LEU A 40 10.37 20.30 -11.55
CA LEU A 40 8.96 19.94 -11.61
C LEU A 40 8.77 18.71 -12.51
N TYR A 41 9.47 18.65 -13.64
CA TYR A 41 9.46 17.47 -14.51
C TYR A 41 9.95 16.21 -13.77
N ALA A 42 11.07 16.31 -13.04
CA ALA A 42 11.60 15.19 -12.27
C ALA A 42 10.65 14.74 -11.14
N HIS A 43 10.01 15.68 -10.44
CA HIS A 43 8.95 15.37 -9.46
C HIS A 43 7.82 14.57 -10.10
N LEU A 44 7.31 15.03 -11.24
CA LEU A 44 6.21 14.39 -11.94
C LEU A 44 6.58 12.99 -12.44
N VAL A 45 7.77 12.80 -13.00
CA VAL A 45 8.27 11.46 -13.35
C VAL A 45 8.27 10.55 -12.13
N GLY A 46 8.70 11.04 -10.97
CA GLY A 46 8.65 10.30 -9.71
C GLY A 46 7.23 9.89 -9.33
N VAL A 47 6.29 10.84 -9.31
CA VAL A 47 4.89 10.57 -8.99
C VAL A 47 4.27 9.58 -9.97
N TYR A 48 4.48 9.75 -11.28
CA TYR A 48 3.97 8.83 -12.30
C TYR A 48 4.54 7.42 -12.13
N ALA A 49 5.83 7.29 -11.85
CA ALA A 49 6.46 5.99 -11.63
C ALA A 49 5.88 5.28 -10.40
N VAL A 50 5.63 6.00 -9.30
CA VAL A 50 4.95 5.45 -8.11
C VAL A 50 3.56 4.93 -8.47
N TYR A 51 2.77 5.75 -9.18
CA TYR A 51 1.42 5.37 -9.57
C TYR A 51 1.40 4.12 -10.45
N LEU A 52 2.27 4.07 -11.47
CA LEU A 52 2.39 2.91 -12.34
C LEU A 52 2.85 1.66 -11.57
N ALA A 53 3.79 1.81 -10.64
CA ALA A 53 4.20 0.71 -9.76
C ALA A 53 3.05 0.21 -8.87
N CYS A 54 2.26 1.12 -8.32
CA CYS A 54 1.07 0.82 -7.53
C CYS A 54 0.02 0.04 -8.36
N VAL A 55 -0.29 0.50 -9.57
CA VAL A 55 -1.22 -0.18 -10.49
C VAL A 55 -0.68 -1.55 -10.90
N HIS A 56 0.59 -1.61 -11.30
CA HIS A 56 1.27 -2.86 -11.64
C HIS A 56 1.16 -3.87 -10.50
N ASN A 57 1.46 -3.46 -9.27
CA ASN A 57 1.41 -4.35 -8.10
C ASN A 57 -0.01 -4.75 -7.69
N ALA A 58 -1.00 -3.89 -7.96
CA ALA A 58 -2.41 -4.19 -7.73
C ALA A 58 -2.94 -5.24 -8.73
N ILE A 59 -2.50 -5.18 -9.98
CA ILE A 59 -2.90 -6.13 -11.04
C ILE A 59 -2.09 -7.42 -10.93
N ILE A 60 -0.77 -7.29 -10.83
CA ILE A 60 0.21 -8.38 -10.81
C ILE A 60 0.56 -8.69 -9.35
N THR A 61 -0.37 -9.34 -8.67
CA THR A 61 -0.18 -9.82 -7.31
C THR A 61 0.69 -11.08 -7.28
N PRO A 62 1.42 -11.37 -6.19
CA PRO A 62 2.27 -12.56 -6.10
C PRO A 62 1.49 -13.88 -6.21
N SER A 63 0.19 -13.89 -5.90
CA SER A 63 -0.68 -15.06 -6.06
C SER A 63 -1.12 -15.28 -7.51
N LEU A 64 -0.97 -14.29 -8.39
CA LEU A 64 -1.24 -14.42 -9.82
C LEU A 64 -0.26 -15.40 -10.46
N PHE A 65 -0.75 -16.18 -11.42
CA PHE A 65 0.04 -17.18 -12.14
C PHE A 65 0.79 -18.19 -11.26
N GLY A 66 0.22 -18.54 -10.10
CA GLY A 66 0.80 -19.56 -9.20
C GLY A 66 2.16 -19.18 -8.62
N GLY A 67 2.43 -17.89 -8.41
CA GLY A 67 3.69 -17.41 -7.83
C GLY A 67 4.68 -16.84 -8.84
N ALA A 68 4.51 -17.11 -10.13
CA ALA A 68 5.43 -16.64 -11.18
C ALA A 68 5.48 -15.09 -11.29
N ALA A 69 4.42 -14.41 -10.86
CA ALA A 69 4.33 -12.95 -10.81
C ALA A 69 5.18 -12.30 -9.70
N LYS A 70 5.66 -13.08 -8.72
CA LYS A 70 6.36 -12.56 -7.53
C LYS A 70 7.59 -11.68 -7.86
N PRO A 71 8.50 -12.05 -8.78
CA PRO A 71 9.65 -11.21 -9.12
C PRO A 71 9.23 -9.85 -9.65
N PHE A 72 8.22 -9.81 -10.54
CA PHE A 72 7.69 -8.58 -11.12
C PHE A 72 7.05 -7.67 -10.07
N HIS A 73 6.31 -8.25 -9.13
CA HIS A 73 5.72 -7.51 -8.01
C HIS A 73 6.80 -6.86 -7.13
N VAL A 74 7.86 -7.62 -6.82
CA VAL A 74 8.97 -7.12 -6.00
C VAL A 74 9.76 -6.03 -6.72
N TRP A 75 10.04 -6.20 -8.01
CA TRP A 75 10.74 -5.20 -8.81
C TRP A 75 9.92 -3.90 -8.95
N GLY A 76 8.63 -4.01 -9.29
CA GLY A 76 7.73 -2.86 -9.35
C GLY A 76 7.68 -2.11 -8.02
N GLY A 77 7.56 -2.83 -6.89
CA GLY A 77 7.58 -2.22 -5.56
C GLY A 77 8.88 -1.48 -5.23
N ARG A 78 10.04 -2.00 -5.63
CA ARG A 78 11.35 -1.34 -5.40
C ARG A 78 11.49 -0.06 -6.21
N ILE A 79 11.09 -0.11 -7.48
CA ILE A 79 11.08 1.07 -8.36
C ILE A 79 10.17 2.14 -7.77
N GLY A 80 8.94 1.75 -7.40
CA GLY A 80 7.98 2.65 -6.75
C GLY A 80 8.55 3.32 -5.49
N LEU A 81 9.23 2.57 -4.63
CA LEU A 81 9.84 3.11 -3.40
C LEU A 81 10.90 4.18 -3.70
N VAL A 82 11.84 3.92 -4.62
CA VAL A 82 12.90 4.88 -4.96
C VAL A 82 12.30 6.16 -5.56
N PHE A 83 11.39 6.02 -6.52
CA PHE A 83 10.73 7.15 -7.15
C PHE A 83 9.78 7.88 -6.20
N GLY A 84 9.22 7.19 -5.20
CA GLY A 84 8.41 7.77 -4.13
C GLY A 84 9.20 8.75 -3.28
N VAL A 85 10.38 8.34 -2.81
CA VAL A 85 11.28 9.20 -2.04
C VAL A 85 11.71 10.41 -2.86
N VAL A 86 12.20 10.19 -4.09
CA VAL A 86 12.66 11.28 -4.97
C VAL A 86 11.52 12.24 -5.30
N GLY A 87 10.36 11.70 -5.68
CA GLY A 87 9.17 12.48 -5.98
C GLY A 87 8.72 13.33 -4.79
N PHE A 88 8.68 12.76 -3.58
CA PHE A 88 8.32 13.51 -2.38
C PHE A 88 9.31 14.63 -2.07
N VAL A 89 10.62 14.34 -2.05
CA VAL A 89 11.65 15.35 -1.73
C VAL A 89 11.61 16.52 -2.71
N LEU A 90 11.50 16.23 -4.01
CA LEU A 90 11.40 17.28 -5.03
C LEU A 90 10.09 18.07 -4.91
N GLY A 91 8.96 17.40 -4.67
CA GLY A 91 7.67 18.05 -4.49
C GLY A 91 7.67 18.98 -3.28
N PHE A 92 8.17 18.50 -2.15
CA PHE A 92 8.32 19.29 -0.93
C PHE A 92 9.23 20.51 -1.15
N TYR A 93 10.38 20.31 -1.80
CA TYR A 93 11.31 21.39 -2.09
C TYR A 93 10.68 22.48 -2.98
N LEU A 94 10.04 22.06 -4.08
CA LEU A 94 9.37 22.98 -5.01
C LEU A 94 8.28 23.79 -4.30
N THR A 95 7.43 23.11 -3.56
CA THR A 95 6.29 23.71 -2.88
C THR A 95 6.67 24.74 -1.81
N TRP A 96 7.70 24.48 -1.01
CA TRP A 96 8.02 25.32 0.16
C TRP A 96 9.17 26.30 -0.04
N PHE A 97 10.02 26.08 -1.05
CA PHE A 97 11.24 26.87 -1.24
C PHE A 97 11.33 27.53 -2.62
N VAL A 98 10.63 27.04 -3.64
CA VAL A 98 10.66 27.61 -5.00
C VAL A 98 9.40 28.40 -5.29
N TYR A 99 8.24 27.82 -4.99
CA TYR A 99 6.94 28.46 -5.13
C TYR A 99 6.52 29.10 -3.81
N ASP A 100 5.66 30.12 -3.88
CA ASP A 100 5.08 30.72 -2.69
C ASP A 100 3.96 29.81 -2.15
N PRO A 101 4.15 29.17 -0.97
CA PRO A 101 3.15 28.27 -0.40
C PRO A 101 1.87 29.01 0.00
N MET A 102 1.89 30.36 0.08
CA MET A 102 0.70 31.15 0.39
C MET A 102 -0.21 31.34 -0.82
N GLU A 103 0.32 31.25 -2.04
CA GLU A 103 -0.49 31.31 -3.27
C GLU A 103 -1.39 30.07 -3.42
N ASP A 104 -0.89 28.90 -3.02
CA ASP A 104 -1.65 27.64 -3.01
C ASP A 104 -1.32 26.80 -1.76
N SER A 105 -1.83 27.25 -0.62
CA SER A 105 -1.64 26.56 0.67
C SER A 105 -2.30 25.18 0.68
N THR A 106 -3.38 24.98 -0.08
CA THR A 106 -4.09 23.70 -0.22
C THR A 106 -3.18 22.65 -0.83
N PHE A 107 -2.61 22.94 -2.00
CA PHE A 107 -1.65 22.07 -2.65
C PHE A 107 -0.44 21.80 -1.74
N SER A 108 0.06 22.86 -1.09
CA SER A 108 1.28 22.77 -0.28
C SER A 108 1.14 21.84 0.93
N ILE A 109 0.05 21.99 1.67
CA ILE A 109 -0.28 21.14 2.81
C ILE A 109 -0.51 19.70 2.35
N ALA A 110 -1.28 19.50 1.26
CA ALA A 110 -1.63 18.18 0.78
C ALA A 110 -0.42 17.38 0.27
N ILE A 111 0.48 17.98 -0.51
CA ILE A 111 1.72 17.34 -0.95
C ILE A 111 2.59 16.93 0.24
N THR A 112 2.66 17.78 1.27
CA THR A 112 3.47 17.52 2.46
C THR A 112 2.91 16.38 3.29
N ILE A 113 1.64 16.48 3.71
CA ILE A 113 1.01 15.45 4.55
C ILE A 113 0.87 14.14 3.78
N GLY A 114 0.49 14.22 2.51
CA GLY A 114 0.39 13.08 1.61
C GLY A 114 1.73 12.36 1.45
N GLY A 115 2.79 13.12 1.17
CA GLY A 115 4.14 12.58 1.04
C GLY A 115 4.69 11.98 2.33
N LEU A 116 4.49 12.62 3.49
CA LEU A 116 4.87 12.04 4.78
C LEU A 116 4.13 10.74 5.06
N SER A 117 2.82 10.70 4.77
CA SER A 117 2.00 9.49 4.91
C SER A 117 2.47 8.38 3.97
N GLN A 118 2.85 8.72 2.73
CA GLN A 118 3.44 7.80 1.77
C GLN A 118 4.75 7.20 2.31
N MET A 119 5.68 8.04 2.77
CA MET A 119 6.97 7.62 3.32
C MET A 119 6.79 6.72 4.55
N GLN A 120 5.85 7.04 5.44
CA GLN A 120 5.50 6.21 6.58
C GLN A 120 5.02 4.82 6.13
N ALA A 121 4.11 4.77 5.16
CA ALA A 121 3.55 3.52 4.66
C ALA A 121 4.61 2.66 3.95
N GLU A 122 5.49 3.26 3.14
CA GLU A 122 6.62 2.58 2.52
C GLU A 122 7.57 1.98 3.56
N PHE A 123 7.98 2.78 4.55
CA PHE A 123 8.89 2.34 5.61
C PHE A 123 8.31 1.21 6.46
N CYS A 124 7.08 1.39 6.96
CA CYS A 124 6.41 0.38 7.78
C CYS A 124 6.15 -0.90 6.97
N GLY A 125 5.71 -0.77 5.72
CA GLY A 125 5.50 -1.89 4.81
C GLY A 125 6.80 -2.66 4.56
N TYR A 126 7.91 -1.97 4.30
CA TYR A 126 9.22 -2.58 4.14
C TYR A 126 9.67 -3.33 5.39
N ARG A 127 9.52 -2.72 6.57
CA ARG A 127 9.88 -3.36 7.84
C ARG A 127 9.06 -4.62 8.11
N SER A 128 7.75 -4.59 7.87
CA SER A 128 6.87 -5.75 8.06
C SER A 128 7.24 -6.91 7.13
N ILE A 129 7.56 -6.65 5.85
CA ILE A 129 7.96 -7.74 4.94
C ILE A 129 9.34 -8.32 5.26
N GLN A 130 10.26 -7.52 5.81
CA GLN A 130 11.55 -8.04 6.28
C GLN A 130 11.35 -8.96 7.50
N ARG A 131 10.49 -8.58 8.44
CA ARG A 131 10.11 -9.44 9.58
C ARG A 131 9.45 -10.73 9.13
N TYR A 132 8.50 -10.65 8.19
CA TYR A 132 7.88 -11.83 7.57
C TYR A 132 8.94 -12.79 7.00
N LYS A 133 9.92 -12.28 6.24
CA LYS A 133 10.99 -13.11 5.65
C LYS A 133 11.87 -13.75 6.73
N ALA A 134 12.19 -13.01 7.79
CA ALA A 134 12.99 -13.53 8.90
C ALA A 134 12.25 -14.67 9.64
N THR A 135 10.97 -14.47 9.97
CA THR A 135 10.15 -15.53 10.60
C THR A 135 9.99 -16.74 9.68
N LYS A 136 9.79 -16.53 8.37
CA LYS A 136 9.70 -17.62 7.38
C LYS A 136 10.97 -18.46 7.36
N LEU A 137 12.13 -17.80 7.32
CA LEU A 137 13.42 -18.48 7.32
C LEU A 137 13.64 -19.26 8.62
N LEU A 138 13.24 -18.71 9.76
CA LEU A 138 13.33 -19.39 11.06
C LEU A 138 12.51 -20.68 11.08
N ILE A 139 11.28 -20.66 10.55
CA ILE A 139 10.44 -21.86 10.41
C ILE A 139 11.10 -22.87 9.46
N GLU A 140 11.60 -22.44 8.30
CA GLU A 140 12.25 -23.32 7.32
C GLU A 140 13.52 -23.99 7.86
N GLN A 141 14.25 -23.33 8.75
CA GLN A 141 15.44 -23.86 9.41
C GLN A 141 15.14 -24.74 10.63
N GLY A 142 13.87 -25.01 10.92
CA GLY A 142 13.50 -25.81 12.09
C GLY A 142 13.72 -25.07 13.42
N GLY A 143 13.75 -23.73 13.43
CA GLY A 143 13.99 -22.92 14.63
C GLY A 143 12.92 -23.01 15.73
N TYR A 144 11.89 -23.84 15.52
CA TYR A 144 10.87 -24.21 16.50
C TYR A 144 11.19 -25.52 17.25
N ASP A 145 12.22 -26.27 16.81
CA ASP A 145 12.61 -27.54 17.42
C ASP A 145 13.62 -27.30 18.55
N SER A 146 13.09 -27.20 19.77
CA SER A 146 13.86 -26.90 20.98
C SER A 146 14.20 -28.12 21.84
N GLY A 147 13.87 -29.35 21.38
CA GLY A 147 14.07 -30.59 22.16
C GLY A 147 13.14 -30.78 23.38
N ASP A 148 12.52 -29.71 23.86
CA ASP A 148 11.38 -29.70 24.78
C ASP A 148 10.09 -29.91 23.97
N GLY A 149 9.28 -30.91 24.36
CA GLY A 149 8.14 -31.50 23.64
C GLY A 149 6.98 -30.57 23.22
N GLY A 150 7.16 -29.25 23.26
CA GLY A 150 6.27 -28.19 22.73
C GLY A 150 6.52 -27.78 21.27
N THR A 151 7.21 -28.59 20.46
CA THR A 151 7.59 -28.27 19.05
C THR A 151 6.43 -27.79 18.18
N ARG A 152 5.21 -28.33 18.38
CA ARG A 152 4.01 -27.97 17.59
C ARG A 152 3.41 -26.62 18.00
N GLU A 153 3.38 -26.31 19.29
CA GLU A 153 2.85 -25.04 19.80
C GLU A 153 3.76 -23.88 19.39
N LYS A 154 5.09 -24.07 19.47
CA LYS A 154 6.08 -23.09 18.99
C LYS A 154 5.96 -22.84 17.49
N LEU A 155 5.74 -23.89 16.69
CA LEU A 155 5.49 -23.74 15.26
C LEU A 155 4.22 -22.91 14.99
N PHE A 156 3.12 -23.18 15.68
CA PHE A 156 1.87 -22.41 15.51
C PHE A 156 2.03 -20.95 15.91
N ALA A 157 2.75 -20.66 17.00
CA ALA A 157 3.06 -19.29 17.39
C ALA A 157 3.88 -18.55 16.33
N LEU A 158 4.87 -19.20 15.72
CA LEU A 158 5.66 -18.62 14.63
C LEU A 158 4.83 -18.41 13.35
N GLU A 159 3.92 -19.32 13.03
CA GLU A 159 2.99 -19.16 11.90
C GLU A 159 2.00 -18.01 12.12
N ASP A 160 1.47 -17.83 13.33
CA ASP A 160 0.60 -16.70 13.67
C ASP A 160 1.37 -15.38 13.57
N GLU A 161 2.62 -15.36 14.03
CA GLU A 161 3.50 -14.21 13.88
C GLU A 161 3.80 -13.91 12.39
N LEU A 162 4.04 -14.95 11.58
CA LEU A 162 4.23 -14.84 10.15
C LEU A 162 3.01 -14.19 9.48
N ASP A 163 1.81 -14.65 9.80
CA ASP A 163 0.56 -14.13 9.22
C ASP A 163 0.28 -12.70 9.67
N ARG A 164 0.62 -12.34 10.91
CA ARG A 164 0.56 -10.96 11.41
C ARG A 164 1.49 -10.04 10.63
N HIS A 165 2.75 -10.43 10.43
CA HIS A 165 3.70 -9.61 9.65
C HIS A 165 3.26 -9.43 8.20
N LEU A 166 2.68 -10.46 7.58
CA LEU A 166 2.11 -10.36 6.23
C LEU A 166 0.90 -9.43 6.19
N THR A 167 0.00 -9.56 7.16
CA THR A 167 -1.19 -8.72 7.30
C THR A 167 -0.80 -7.24 7.47
N ASP A 168 0.17 -6.96 8.33
CA ASP A 168 0.71 -5.62 8.52
C ASP A 168 1.34 -5.08 7.23
N HIS A 169 2.12 -5.90 6.50
CA HIS A 169 2.67 -5.48 5.21
C HIS A 169 1.56 -5.10 4.22
N VAL A 170 0.54 -5.94 4.06
CA VAL A 170 -0.60 -5.66 3.17
C VAL A 170 -1.35 -4.40 3.58
N LYS A 171 -1.59 -4.20 4.88
CA LYS A 171 -2.20 -2.99 5.43
C LYS A 171 -1.43 -1.74 5.01
N TRP A 172 -0.11 -1.74 5.17
CA TRP A 172 0.72 -0.60 4.78
C TRP A 172 0.76 -0.40 3.27
N MET A 173 0.74 -1.47 2.46
CA MET A 173 0.65 -1.35 1.00
C MET A 173 -0.72 -0.81 0.54
N LEU A 174 -1.81 -1.16 1.21
CA LEU A 174 -3.13 -0.59 0.97
C LEU A 174 -3.17 0.90 1.32
N ASN A 175 -2.66 1.27 2.50
CA ASN A 175 -2.57 2.68 2.89
C ASN A 175 -1.67 3.45 1.93
N LEU A 176 -0.53 2.89 1.52
CA LEU A 176 0.34 3.49 0.51
C LEU A 176 -0.43 3.74 -0.78
N PHE A 177 -1.13 2.73 -1.29
CA PHE A 177 -1.91 2.84 -2.52
C PHE A 177 -2.97 3.93 -2.40
N VAL A 178 -3.79 3.88 -1.35
CA VAL A 178 -4.94 4.76 -1.15
C VAL A 178 -4.49 6.20 -0.90
N MET A 179 -3.40 6.43 -0.15
CA MET A 179 -2.84 7.75 0.07
C MET A 179 -2.12 8.28 -1.16
N ALA A 180 -1.14 7.56 -1.70
CA ALA A 180 -0.37 8.03 -2.85
C ALA A 180 -1.26 8.33 -4.05
N CYS A 181 -2.23 7.45 -4.33
CA CYS A 181 -3.17 7.61 -5.45
C CYS A 181 -4.34 8.56 -5.14
N GLY A 182 -4.71 8.72 -3.86
CA GLY A 182 -5.86 9.53 -3.44
C GLY A 182 -5.56 11.01 -3.25
N ILE A 183 -4.32 11.38 -2.93
CA ILE A 183 -3.95 12.77 -2.60
C ILE A 183 -4.34 13.78 -3.68
N PRO A 184 -4.16 13.53 -5.00
CA PRO A 184 -4.61 14.51 -5.98
C PRO A 184 -6.12 14.69 -6.05
N ALA A 185 -6.90 13.63 -5.82
CA ALA A 185 -8.35 13.74 -5.70
C ALA A 185 -8.74 14.54 -4.45
N ILE A 186 -8.02 14.35 -3.34
CA ILE A 186 -8.18 15.13 -2.11
C ILE A 186 -7.89 16.60 -2.35
N ILE A 187 -6.80 16.94 -3.04
CA ILE A 187 -6.45 18.33 -3.40
C ILE A 187 -7.61 18.99 -4.14
N ARG A 188 -8.13 18.33 -5.18
CA ARG A 188 -9.27 18.86 -5.96
C ARG A 188 -10.53 19.04 -5.14
N LEU A 189 -10.85 18.05 -4.30
CA LEU A 189 -12.03 18.13 -3.46
C LEU A 189 -11.88 19.25 -2.41
N ALA A 190 -10.68 19.45 -1.89
CA ALA A 190 -10.37 20.54 -0.98
C ALA A 190 -10.37 21.92 -1.64
N GLU A 191 -9.95 22.04 -2.90
CA GLU A 191 -10.12 23.28 -3.68
C GLU A 191 -11.61 23.64 -3.85
N MET A 192 -12.49 22.65 -4.00
CA MET A 192 -13.93 22.86 -4.16
C MET A 192 -14.67 23.17 -2.85
N ILE A 193 -14.29 22.52 -1.75
CA ILE A 193 -15.00 22.60 -0.45
C ILE A 193 -14.34 23.62 0.50
N GLY A 194 -13.04 23.86 0.32
CA GLY A 194 -12.21 24.73 1.16
C GLY A 194 -11.04 23.97 1.82
N THR A 195 -9.90 24.65 1.98
CA THR A 195 -8.62 24.08 2.45
C THR A 195 -8.71 23.32 3.77
N ALA A 196 -9.55 23.76 4.71
CA ALA A 196 -9.73 23.10 6.01
C ALA A 196 -10.25 21.66 5.88
N SER A 197 -10.89 21.31 4.75
CA SER A 197 -11.37 19.95 4.47
C SER A 197 -10.25 18.95 4.17
N ILE A 198 -9.01 19.39 3.93
CA ILE A 198 -7.86 18.49 3.70
C ILE A 198 -7.71 17.47 4.84
N PHE A 199 -7.75 17.94 6.09
CA PHE A 199 -7.50 17.08 7.25
C PHE A 199 -8.53 15.94 7.38
N PRO A 200 -9.85 16.20 7.37
CA PRO A 200 -10.83 15.12 7.40
C PRO A 200 -10.74 14.23 6.15
N LEU A 201 -10.48 14.79 4.95
CA LEU A 201 -10.35 13.98 3.74
C LEU A 201 -9.16 13.02 3.78
N ILE A 202 -8.00 13.47 4.27
CA ILE A 202 -6.81 12.64 4.50
C ILE A 202 -7.12 11.57 5.55
N ALA A 203 -7.75 11.94 6.66
CA ALA A 203 -8.11 11.00 7.71
C ALA A 203 -9.10 9.93 7.21
N THR A 204 -10.13 10.31 6.47
CA THR A 204 -11.10 9.38 5.86
C THR A 204 -10.42 8.44 4.88
N THR A 205 -9.52 8.96 4.05
CA THR A 205 -8.78 8.18 3.05
C THR A 205 -7.83 7.18 3.71
N TYR A 206 -7.15 7.59 4.79
CA TYR A 206 -6.35 6.69 5.61
C TYR A 206 -7.20 5.59 6.27
N CYS A 207 -8.36 5.95 6.84
CA CYS A 207 -9.30 4.99 7.43
C CYS A 207 -9.89 4.01 6.40
N LEU A 208 -10.10 4.45 5.15
CA LEU A 208 -10.54 3.59 4.05
C LEU A 208 -9.52 2.47 3.80
N GLY A 209 -8.22 2.79 3.75
CA GLY A 209 -7.16 1.80 3.60
C GLY A 209 -7.16 0.75 4.72
N LEU A 210 -7.42 1.17 5.96
CA LEU A 210 -7.61 0.25 7.10
C LEU A 210 -8.84 -0.66 6.92
N GLY A 211 -9.93 -0.12 6.38
CA GLY A 211 -11.15 -0.89 6.09
C GLY A 211 -10.95 -1.97 5.03
N MET A 212 -10.19 -1.65 3.98
CA MET A 212 -9.89 -2.55 2.86
C MET A 212 -9.04 -3.78 3.25
N GLU A 213 -8.33 -3.70 4.37
CA GLU A 213 -7.47 -4.78 4.87
C GLU A 213 -8.28 -5.95 5.46
N ARG A 214 -9.42 -5.67 6.08
CA ARG A 214 -10.27 -6.65 6.79
C ARG A 214 -10.57 -7.92 5.99
N PRO A 215 -11.08 -7.85 4.74
CA PRO A 215 -11.37 -9.05 3.96
C PRO A 215 -10.12 -9.86 3.60
N ILE A 216 -8.95 -9.21 3.50
CA ILE A 216 -7.69 -9.91 3.19
C ILE A 216 -7.18 -10.64 4.43
N ARG A 217 -7.20 -9.98 5.59
CA ARG A 217 -6.87 -10.60 6.88
C ARG A 217 -7.72 -11.84 7.13
N ALA A 218 -9.04 -11.73 6.95
CA ALA A 218 -9.96 -12.85 7.12
C ALA A 218 -9.63 -14.04 6.19
N ARG A 219 -9.20 -13.76 4.94
CA ARG A 219 -8.77 -14.82 4.01
C ARG A 219 -7.46 -15.49 4.42
N ILE A 220 -6.51 -14.75 4.97
CA ILE A 220 -5.24 -15.29 5.48
C ILE A 220 -5.51 -16.21 6.68
N GLN A 221 -6.28 -15.72 7.65
CA GLN A 221 -6.68 -16.48 8.84
C GLN A 221 -7.43 -17.76 8.47
N ARG A 222 -8.43 -17.66 7.58
CA ARG A 222 -9.15 -18.81 7.04
C ARG A 222 -8.21 -19.84 6.43
N LYS A 223 -7.24 -19.39 5.64
CA LYS A 223 -6.26 -20.29 5.00
C LYS A 223 -5.43 -21.02 6.05
N ARG A 224 -4.97 -20.32 7.08
CA ARG A 224 -4.19 -20.89 8.19
C ARG A 224 -4.98 -21.92 8.98
N ALA A 225 -6.24 -21.64 9.30
CA ALA A 225 -7.11 -22.58 10.00
C ALA A 225 -7.31 -23.89 9.21
N MET A 226 -7.53 -23.79 7.90
CA MET A 226 -7.61 -24.96 7.02
C MET A 226 -6.29 -25.75 6.97
N GLU A 227 -5.14 -25.07 6.95
CA GLU A 227 -3.81 -25.72 7.00
C GLU A 227 -3.57 -26.45 8.34
N ARG A 228 -4.20 -26.00 9.43
CA ARG A 228 -4.14 -26.62 10.76
C ARG A 228 -5.17 -27.74 10.98
N GLY A 229 -6.10 -27.93 10.03
CA GLY A 229 -7.18 -28.92 10.15
C GLY A 229 -8.25 -28.54 11.19
N LEU A 230 -8.37 -27.26 11.54
CA LEU A 230 -9.43 -26.76 12.41
C LEU A 230 -10.73 -26.61 11.58
N ASP A 231 -11.83 -27.20 12.07
CA ASP A 231 -13.14 -27.09 11.41
C ASP A 231 -13.79 -25.72 11.70
N TYR A 232 -14.50 -25.20 10.71
CA TYR A 232 -15.00 -23.82 10.65
C TYR A 232 -16.00 -23.47 11.77
N GLY A 233 -16.53 -24.48 12.47
CA GLY A 233 -17.48 -24.33 13.58
C GLY A 233 -16.88 -23.64 14.82
N GLU A 234 -15.61 -23.90 15.15
CA GLU A 234 -14.95 -23.28 16.31
C GLU A 234 -14.58 -21.81 16.09
N GLU A 235 -14.39 -21.37 14.84
CA GLU A 235 -14.03 -19.97 14.53
C GLU A 235 -15.17 -18.99 14.80
N ALA A 236 -16.44 -19.40 14.60
CA ALA A 236 -17.59 -18.55 14.92
C ALA A 236 -17.71 -18.33 16.44
N GLU A 237 -17.37 -19.32 17.25
CA GLU A 237 -17.33 -19.21 18.72
C GLU A 237 -16.11 -18.40 19.20
N LEU A 238 -14.91 -18.63 18.66
CA LEU A 238 -13.69 -17.88 19.02
C LEU A 238 -13.72 -16.41 18.58
N ALA A 239 -14.33 -16.11 17.42
CA ALA A 239 -14.52 -14.74 16.96
C ALA A 239 -15.68 -14.02 17.69
N ALA A 240 -16.65 -14.77 18.22
CA ALA A 240 -17.68 -14.22 19.11
C ALA A 240 -17.14 -13.97 20.54
N ALA A 241 -16.19 -14.78 21.02
CA ALA A 241 -15.57 -14.64 22.33
C ALA A 241 -14.55 -13.48 22.43
N ASN A 242 -14.04 -12.98 21.29
CA ASN A 242 -13.04 -11.90 21.21
C ASN A 242 -13.60 -10.56 20.68
N LYS A 243 -14.92 -10.40 20.63
CA LYS A 243 -15.59 -9.12 20.42
C LYS A 243 -15.93 -8.48 21.76
#